data_AF-A0A7C5XXY0-F1
#
_entry.id   AF-A0A7C5XXY0-F1
#
_cell.length_a   1.000
_cell.length_b   1.000
_cell.length_c   1.000
_cell.angle_alpha   90.00
_cell.angle_beta   90.00
_cell.angle_gamma   90.00
#
_symmetry.space_group_name_H-M   'P 1'
#
loop_
_entity.id
_entity.type
_entity.pdbx_description
1 polymer ?
#
loop_
_entity_poly.entity_id
_entity_poly.type
_entity_poly.pdbx_seq_one_letter_code
_entity_poly.pdbx_strand_id
1 'polypeptide(L)'
;MKQRHAKDDTQYRWDLSQIYPDTAAWKAALDQVQSRMDELDACKGSLGKDARSLKACLDTYFSIMKELRRVGAYASMLSDEDTRNAKALEMRQTASMLGTRFSQRTSFLRPEILALGEPRI
;
A
#
# COMPACT_ATOMS: atom_id res chain seq x y z
N MET A 1 -19.14 25.12 32.37
CA MET A 1 -19.56 23.75 32.04
C MET A 1 -18.31 22.88 31.88
N LYS A 2 -18.28 21.72 32.54
CA LYS A 2 -17.11 20.84 32.69
C LYS A 2 -16.57 20.39 31.33
N GLN A 3 -15.27 20.62 31.10
CA GLN A 3 -14.48 19.90 30.10
C GLN A 3 -14.61 18.41 30.39
N ARG A 4 -15.39 17.68 29.57
CA ARG A 4 -15.50 16.22 29.68
C ARG A 4 -14.23 15.62 29.08
N HIS A 5 -13.52 14.92 29.93
CA HIS A 5 -12.28 14.20 29.71
C HIS A 5 -12.30 13.40 28.39
N ALA A 6 -11.56 13.88 27.38
CA ALA A 6 -11.24 13.12 26.16
C ALA A 6 -10.17 12.03 26.41
N LYS A 7 -10.06 11.52 27.65
CA LYS A 7 -8.85 10.80 28.09
C LYS A 7 -8.99 9.28 28.21
N ASP A 8 -10.18 8.68 28.26
CA ASP A 8 -10.30 7.24 28.52
C ASP A 8 -11.50 6.61 27.79
N ASP A 9 -11.46 6.56 26.46
CA ASP A 9 -12.42 5.75 25.69
C ASP A 9 -11.75 5.08 24.50
N THR A 10 -10.67 4.34 24.77
CA THR A 10 -9.99 3.49 23.79
C THR A 10 -10.94 2.46 23.16
N GLN A 11 -12.02 2.07 23.84
CA GLN A 11 -13.05 1.17 23.33
C GLN A 11 -13.84 1.71 22.13
N TYR A 12 -13.86 3.03 21.91
CA TYR A 12 -14.53 3.65 20.76
C TYR A 12 -13.54 4.07 19.65
N ARG A 13 -12.26 3.71 19.78
CA ARG A 13 -11.23 3.95 18.77
C ARG A 13 -10.96 2.69 17.97
N TRP A 14 -10.48 2.87 16.75
CA TRP A 14 -10.04 1.76 15.92
C TRP A 14 -8.84 1.08 16.59
N ASP A 15 -8.89 -0.24 16.78
CA ASP A 15 -7.72 -0.99 17.22
C ASP A 15 -6.75 -1.19 16.05
N LEU A 16 -5.91 -0.17 15.80
CA LEU A 16 -4.92 -0.20 14.73
C LEU A 16 -3.77 -1.18 14.99
N SER A 17 -3.63 -1.70 16.22
CA SER A 17 -2.61 -2.70 16.57
C SER A 17 -2.78 -4.00 15.78
N GLN A 18 -4.02 -4.29 15.32
CA GLN A 18 -4.34 -5.42 14.44
C GLN A 18 -3.72 -5.28 13.02
N ILE A 19 -3.37 -4.06 12.61
CA ILE A 19 -2.70 -3.80 11.34
C ILE A 19 -1.18 -3.68 11.56
N TYR A 20 -0.78 -2.76 12.45
CA TYR A 20 0.59 -2.59 12.92
C TYR A 20 0.59 -2.21 14.41
N PRO A 21 1.44 -2.84 15.23
CA PRO A 21 1.47 -2.60 16.67
C PRO A 21 1.83 -1.15 17.02
N ASP A 22 2.66 -0.50 16.20
CA ASP A 22 3.10 0.87 16.39
C ASP A 22 3.53 1.52 15.07
N THR A 23 3.91 2.80 15.13
CA THR A 23 4.38 3.56 13.98
C THR A 23 5.74 3.08 13.44
N ALA A 24 6.55 2.40 14.24
CA ALA A 24 7.85 1.87 13.81
C ALA A 24 7.65 0.61 12.94
N ALA A 25 6.74 -0.28 13.32
CA ALA A 25 6.32 -1.41 12.51
C ALA A 25 5.69 -0.95 11.19
N TRP A 26 4.86 0.10 11.22
CA TRP A 26 4.34 0.72 10.00
C TRP A 26 5.45 1.27 9.10
N LYS A 27 6.46 1.94 9.67
CA LYS A 27 7.60 2.48 8.91
C LYS A 27 8.43 1.36 8.27
N ALA A 28 8.66 0.27 9.00
CA ALA A 28 9.34 -0.90 8.45
C ALA A 28 8.58 -1.51 7.27
N ALA A 29 7.25 -1.60 7.36
CA ALA A 29 6.41 -2.08 6.26
C ALA A 29 6.41 -1.12 5.06
N LEU A 30 6.37 0.19 5.29
CA LEU A 30 6.53 1.21 4.24
C LEU A 30 7.86 1.01 3.49
N ASP A 31 8.96 0.87 4.23
CA ASP A 31 10.30 0.70 3.65
C ASP A 31 10.41 -0.62 2.87
N GLN A 32 9.82 -1.69 3.39
CA GLN A 32 9.75 -2.98 2.70
C GLN A 32 8.95 -2.89 1.40
N VAL A 33 7.79 -2.23 1.40
CA VAL A 33 7.03 -2.00 0.16
C VAL A 33 7.89 -1.22 -0.81
N GLN A 34 8.56 -0.16 -0.35
CA GLN A 34 9.39 0.67 -1.20
C GLN A 34 10.53 -0.09 -1.87
N SER A 35 11.25 -0.95 -1.14
CA SER A 35 12.35 -1.75 -1.69
C SER A 35 11.86 -2.83 -2.66
N ARG A 36 10.71 -3.44 -2.37
CA ARG A 36 10.17 -4.52 -3.21
C ARG A 36 9.61 -4.02 -4.54
N MET A 37 9.29 -2.73 -4.68
CA MET A 37 8.83 -2.19 -5.97
C MET A 37 9.83 -2.38 -7.10
N ASP A 38 11.14 -2.49 -6.80
CA ASP A 38 12.17 -2.77 -7.81
C ASP A 38 12.00 -4.17 -8.45
N GLU A 39 11.40 -5.14 -7.74
CA GLU A 39 11.10 -6.48 -8.26
C GLU A 39 10.18 -6.43 -9.50
N LEU A 40 9.37 -5.37 -9.62
CA LEU A 40 8.40 -5.20 -10.70
C LEU A 40 9.05 -4.81 -12.03
N ASP A 41 10.29 -4.31 -12.02
CA ASP A 41 10.99 -3.94 -13.26
C ASP A 41 11.29 -5.17 -14.12
N ALA A 42 11.51 -6.33 -13.49
CA ALA A 42 11.72 -7.60 -14.18
C ALA A 42 10.48 -8.09 -14.95
N CYS A 43 9.31 -7.52 -14.66
CA CYS A 43 8.05 -7.85 -15.31
C CYS A 43 7.84 -7.13 -16.65
N LYS A 44 8.58 -6.04 -16.89
CA LYS A 44 8.42 -5.24 -18.10
C LYS A 44 8.87 -6.02 -19.33
N GLY A 45 7.96 -6.18 -20.30
CA GLY A 45 8.20 -6.95 -21.52
C GLY A 45 8.33 -8.46 -21.32
N SER A 46 8.07 -8.99 -20.12
CA SER A 46 8.14 -10.44 -19.86
C SER A 46 6.76 -11.11 -19.74
N LEU A 47 5.69 -10.33 -19.60
CA LEU A 47 4.31 -10.83 -19.40
C LEU A 47 3.83 -11.75 -20.53
N GLY A 48 4.31 -11.55 -21.76
CA GLY A 48 3.89 -12.31 -22.93
C GLY A 48 4.76 -13.52 -23.29
N LYS A 49 5.77 -13.84 -22.48
CA LYS A 49 6.69 -14.96 -22.78
C LYS A 49 6.00 -16.31 -22.62
N ASP A 50 5.32 -16.51 -21.49
CA ASP A 50 4.53 -17.69 -21.16
C ASP A 50 3.62 -17.40 -19.96
N ALA A 51 2.67 -18.31 -19.69
CA ALA A 51 1.74 -18.21 -18.56
C ALA A 51 2.45 -18.17 -17.19
N ARG A 52 3.64 -18.78 -17.08
CA ARG A 52 4.43 -18.79 -15.83
C ARG A 52 4.99 -17.41 -15.53
N SER A 53 5.49 -16.72 -16.55
CA SER A 53 6.03 -15.36 -16.46
C SER A 53 4.93 -14.37 -16.10
N LEU A 54 3.76 -14.47 -16.75
CA LEU A 54 2.58 -13.69 -16.40
C LEU A 54 2.16 -13.91 -14.95
N LYS A 55 2.02 -15.16 -14.53
CA LYS A 55 1.63 -15.50 -13.16
C LYS A 55 2.62 -14.94 -12.13
N ALA A 56 3.92 -15.17 -12.32
CA ALA A 56 4.94 -14.69 -11.39
C ALA A 56 4.87 -13.16 -11.24
N CYS A 57 4.65 -12.43 -12.33
CA CYS A 57 4.53 -10.98 -12.30
C CYS A 57 3.26 -10.49 -11.60
N LEU A 58 2.12 -11.14 -11.84
CA LEU A 58 0.87 -10.80 -11.16
C LEU A 58 0.95 -11.14 -9.67
N ASP A 59 1.57 -12.26 -9.29
CA ASP A 59 1.78 -12.64 -7.88
C ASP A 59 2.61 -11.56 -7.16
N THR A 60 3.71 -11.12 -7.76
CA THR A 60 4.56 -10.04 -7.21
C THR A 60 3.79 -8.73 -7.10
N TYR A 61 3.09 -8.33 -8.16
CA TYR A 61 2.25 -7.13 -8.19
C TYR A 61 1.20 -7.14 -7.06
N PHE A 62 0.41 -8.22 -6.96
CA PHE A 62 -0.65 -8.32 -5.96
C PHE A 62 -0.11 -8.43 -4.53
N SER A 63 1.02 -9.10 -4.34
CA SER A 63 1.72 -9.15 -3.05
C SER A 63 2.10 -7.76 -2.57
N ILE A 64 2.77 -6.96 -3.42
CA ILE A 64 3.19 -5.59 -3.08
C ILE A 64 1.98 -4.68 -2.91
N MET A 65 0.99 -4.78 -3.80
CA MET A 65 -0.25 -3.99 -3.70
C MET A 65 -0.97 -4.25 -2.38
N LYS A 66 -1.04 -5.50 -1.91
CA LYS A 66 -1.67 -5.85 -0.63
C LYS A 66 -0.98 -5.15 0.54
N GLU A 67 0.34 -5.18 0.60
CA GLU A 67 1.10 -4.51 1.67
C GLU A 67 0.97 -2.98 1.59
N LEU A 68 1.04 -2.42 0.39
CA LEU A 68 0.79 -0.99 0.15
C LEU A 68 -0.61 -0.56 0.66
N ARG A 69 -1.63 -1.39 0.43
CA ARG A 69 -2.99 -1.13 0.93
C ARG A 69 -3.06 -1.17 2.45
N ARG A 70 -2.34 -2.08 3.11
CA ARG A 70 -2.25 -2.14 4.59
C ARG A 70 -1.58 -0.89 5.17
N VAL A 71 -0.44 -0.48 4.58
CA VAL A 71 0.29 0.75 4.94
C VAL A 71 -0.62 1.98 4.81
N GLY A 72 -1.34 2.10 3.69
CA GLY A 72 -2.27 3.21 3.45
C GLY A 72 -3.48 3.21 4.38
N ALA A 73 -4.06 2.03 4.66
CA ALA A 73 -5.20 1.89 5.56
C ALA A 73 -4.85 2.36 6.98
N TYR A 74 -3.72 1.91 7.53
CA TYR A 74 -3.27 2.34 8.85
C TYR A 74 -3.11 3.86 8.94
N ALA A 75 -2.41 4.46 7.97
CA ALA A 75 -2.16 5.91 7.96
C ALA A 75 -3.45 6.73 7.77
N SER A 76 -4.40 6.25 6.96
CA SER A 76 -5.69 6.90 6.79
C SER A 76 -6.50 6.84 8.08
N MET A 77 -6.67 5.66 8.67
CA MET A 77 -7.45 5.48 9.89
C MET A 77 -6.86 6.27 11.06
N LEU A 78 -5.53 6.29 11.19
CA LEU A 78 -4.85 7.12 12.20
C LEU A 78 -5.08 8.61 11.98
N SER A 79 -5.10 9.07 10.72
CA SER A 79 -5.43 10.46 10.38
C SER A 79 -6.89 10.81 10.61
N ASP A 80 -7.80 9.85 10.55
CA ASP A 80 -9.23 10.05 10.76
C ASP A 80 -9.59 10.14 12.26
N GLU A 81 -8.73 9.61 13.16
CA GLU A 81 -8.90 9.76 14.62
C GLU A 81 -8.77 11.21 15.10
N ASP A 82 -7.77 11.94 14.58
CA ASP A 82 -7.58 13.37 14.82
C ASP A 82 -6.94 14.03 13.59
N THR A 83 -7.76 14.75 12.83
CA THR A 83 -7.33 15.45 11.61
C THR A 83 -6.43 16.66 11.87
N ARG A 84 -6.23 17.06 13.13
CA ARG A 84 -5.28 18.12 13.53
C ARG A 84 -3.91 17.56 13.87
N ASN A 85 -3.76 16.23 13.96
CA ASN A 85 -2.49 15.58 14.25
C ASN A 85 -1.56 15.63 13.03
N ALA A 86 -0.58 16.53 13.07
CA ALA A 86 0.39 16.73 11.99
C ALA A 86 1.15 15.45 11.60
N LYS A 87 1.49 14.59 12.58
CA LYS A 87 2.20 13.32 12.31
C LYS A 87 1.32 12.34 11.54
N ALA A 88 0.04 12.24 11.90
CA ALA A 88 -0.89 11.36 11.19
C ALA A 88 -1.15 11.84 9.75
N LEU A 89 -1.25 13.17 9.55
CA LEU A 89 -1.36 13.78 8.23
C LEU A 89 -0.12 13.51 7.37
N GLU A 90 1.08 13.65 7.94
CA GLU A 90 2.34 13.33 7.27
C GLU A 90 2.36 11.87 6.82
N MET A 91 2.05 10.93 7.72
CA MET A 91 2.01 9.49 7.41
C MET A 91 1.06 9.18 6.25
N ARG A 92 -0.13 9.82 6.22
CA ARG A 92 -1.10 9.68 5.13
C ARG A 92 -0.55 10.21 3.80
N GLN A 93 0.14 11.35 3.82
CA GLN A 93 0.79 11.91 2.64
C GLN A 93 1.91 11.00 2.12
N THR A 94 2.74 10.47 3.02
CA THR A 94 3.80 9.52 2.68
C THR A 94 3.24 8.26 2.02
N ALA A 95 2.18 7.66 2.58
CA ALA A 95 1.53 6.50 2.00
C ALA A 95 0.91 6.81 0.61
N SER A 96 0.29 7.98 0.44
CA SER A 96 -0.25 8.44 -0.84
C SER A 96 0.83 8.59 -1.92
N MET A 97 1.97 9.19 -1.55
CA MET A 97 3.11 9.32 -2.46
C MET A 97 3.69 7.96 -2.85
N LEU A 98 3.78 7.02 -1.91
CA LEU A 98 4.21 5.65 -2.22
C LEU A 98 3.26 4.97 -3.21
N GLY A 99 1.94 5.14 -3.05
CA GLY A 99 0.95 4.63 -3.98
C GLY A 99 1.02 5.25 -5.38
N THR A 100 1.39 6.53 -5.46
CA THR A 100 1.64 7.20 -6.74
C THR A 100 2.86 6.60 -7.45
N ARG A 101 3.96 6.38 -6.72
CA ARG A 101 5.18 5.74 -7.25
C ARG A 101 4.91 4.31 -7.71
N PHE A 102 4.17 3.53 -6.94
CA PHE A 102 3.75 2.19 -7.32
C PHE A 102 2.97 2.22 -8.65
N SER A 103 1.95 3.09 -8.74
CA SER A 103 1.11 3.22 -9.95
C SER A 103 1.91 3.62 -11.18
N GLN A 104 2.87 4.53 -11.04
CA GLN A 104 3.78 4.92 -12.11
C GLN A 104 4.61 3.73 -12.58
N ARG A 105 5.19 2.98 -11.64
CA ARG A 105 6.07 1.85 -11.94
C ARG A 105 5.33 0.69 -12.59
N THR A 106 4.07 0.45 -12.22
CA THR A 106 3.24 -0.64 -12.76
C THR A 106 2.40 -0.23 -13.97
N SER A 107 2.55 1.00 -14.47
CA SER A 107 1.73 1.53 -15.57
C SER A 107 1.85 0.74 -16.87
N PHE A 108 2.94 0.00 -17.06
CA PHE A 108 3.16 -0.86 -18.22
C PHE A 108 2.30 -2.14 -18.22
N LEU A 109 1.86 -2.63 -17.05
CA LEU A 109 1.15 -3.92 -16.95
C LEU A 109 -0.12 -3.94 -17.81
N ARG A 110 -0.96 -2.90 -17.67
CA ARG A 110 -2.23 -2.82 -18.40
C ARG A 110 -2.05 -2.83 -19.93
N PRO A 111 -1.25 -1.94 -20.55
CA PRO A 111 -1.05 -1.99 -22.00
C PRO A 111 -0.36 -3.28 -22.47
N GLU A 112 0.58 -3.83 -21.71
CA GLU A 112 1.23 -5.10 -22.08
C GLU A 112 0.25 -6.27 -22.06
N ILE A 113 -0.60 -6.39 -21.03
CA ILE A 113 -1.64 -7.44 -20.95
C ILE A 113 -2.62 -7.31 -22.10
N LEU A 114 -3.08 -6.08 -22.40
CA LEU A 114 -4.00 -5.86 -23.53
C LEU A 114 -3.39 -6.22 -24.88
N ALA A 115 -2.07 -6.05 -25.05
CA ALA A 115 -1.36 -6.40 -26.28
C ALA A 115 -1.22 -7.91 -26.51
N LEU A 116 -1.40 -8.76 -25.48
CA LEU A 116 -1.35 -10.22 -25.63
C LEU A 116 -2.55 -10.78 -26.42
N GLY A 117 -3.71 -10.13 -26.28
CA GLY A 117 -4.98 -10.55 -26.90
C GLY A 117 -5.56 -11.85 -26.35
N GLU A 118 -6.84 -12.11 -26.63
CA GLU A 118 -7.56 -13.33 -26.20
C GLU A 118 -6.84 -14.67 -26.50
N PRO A 119 -6.11 -14.85 -27.63
CA PRO A 119 -5.52 -16.15 -27.94
C PRO A 119 -4.34 -16.58 -27.04
N ARG A 120 -3.79 -15.68 -26.20
CA ARG A 120 -2.60 -15.94 -25.38
C ARG A 120 -2.84 -15.86 -23.87
N ILE A 121 -4.07 -15.60 -23.44
CA ILE A 121 -4.46 -15.46 -22.03
C ILE A 121 -5.35 -16.64 -21.63
#